data_AF-A0A6P7GPX0-F1
#
_entry.id   AF-A0A6P7GPX0-F1
#
_cell.length_a   1.000
_cell.length_b   1.000
_cell.length_c   1.000
_cell.angle_alpha   90.00
_cell.angle_beta   90.00
_cell.angle_gamma   90.00
#
_symmetry.space_group_name_H-M   'P 1'
#
loop_
_entity.id
_entity.type
_entity.pdbx_description
1 polymer ?
#
loop_
_entity_poly.entity_id
_entity_poly.type
_entity_poly.pdbx_seq_one_letter_code
_entity_poly.pdbx_strand_id
1 'polypeptide(L)' 'MKNRNVSTIKEAKETFQSLLELSRLLCTGLEPETLAICVRLCESGVNPELLAKVIKELKSEIQSATGETMDET' A
#
# COMPACT_ATOMS: atom_id res chain seq x y z
N MET A 1 23.62 17.25 21.99
CA MET A 1 22.22 16.87 21.73
C MET A 1 22.19 15.83 20.61
N LYS A 2 21.72 14.60 20.86
CA LYS A 2 21.55 13.60 19.79
C LYS A 2 20.48 14.11 18.82
N ASN A 3 20.81 14.16 17.53
CA ASN A 3 19.97 14.69 16.46
C ASN A 3 18.76 13.76 16.22
N ARG A 4 17.78 13.80 17.14
CA ARG A 4 16.62 12.88 17.23
C ARG A 4 15.84 12.78 15.92
N ASN A 5 15.72 13.88 15.18
CA ASN A 5 14.98 13.94 13.90
C ASN A 5 15.55 13.02 12.80
N VAL A 6 16.87 12.83 12.74
CA VAL A 6 17.47 11.99 11.68
C VAL A 6 17.33 10.50 12.01
N SER A 7 17.35 10.13 13.30
CA SER A 7 17.11 8.74 13.73
C SER A 7 15.71 8.28 13.38
N THR A 8 14.70 9.09 13.70
CA THR A 8 13.29 8.74 13.47
C THR A 8 12.95 8.60 11.98
N ILE A 9 13.51 9.45 11.12
CA ILE A 9 13.32 9.32 9.66
C ILE A 9 13.98 8.03 9.13
N LYS A 10 15.14 7.64 9.67
CA LYS A 10 15.81 6.39 9.29
C LYS A 10 14.98 5.18 9.71
N GLU A 11 14.50 5.16 10.96
CA GLU A 11 13.66 4.10 11.51
C GLU A 11 12.34 3.93 10.73
N ALA A 12 11.68 5.04 10.39
CA ALA A 12 10.46 5.03 9.58
C ALA A 12 10.70 4.44 8.18
N LYS A 13 11.83 4.78 7.54
CA LYS A 13 12.21 4.22 6.23
C LYS A 13 12.47 2.72 6.31
N GLU A 14 13.19 2.26 7.32
CA GLU A 14 13.49 0.84 7.53
C GLU A 14 12.21 0.03 7.79
N THR A 15 11.32 0.59 8.61
CA THR A 15 9.99 0.00 8.87
C THR A 15 9.19 -0.10 7.58
N PHE A 16 9.15 0.98 6.79
CA PHE A 16 8.43 0.99 5.52
C PHE A 16 9.01 0.00 4.50
N GLN A 17 10.34 -0.15 4.43
CA GLN A 17 10.98 -1.15 3.58
C GLN A 17 10.57 -2.57 3.96
N SER A 18 10.51 -2.86 5.27
CA SER A 18 10.03 -4.15 5.78
C SER A 18 8.57 -4.41 5.37
N LEU A 19 7.70 -3.40 5.49
CA LEU A 19 6.31 -3.50 5.04
C LEU A 19 6.19 -3.73 3.53
N LEU A 20 7.03 -3.08 2.72
CA LEU A 20 7.05 -3.26 1.28
C LEU A 20 7.50 -4.67 0.89
N GLU A 21 8.49 -5.23 1.57
CA GLU A 21 8.92 -6.61 1.37
C GLU A 21 7.81 -7.61 1.72
N LEU A 22 7.15 -7.43 2.87
CA LEU A 22 5.99 -8.25 3.24
C LEU A 22 4.86 -8.16 2.20
N SER A 23 4.58 -6.96 1.71
CA SER A 23 3.57 -6.72 0.68
C SER A 23 3.86 -7.48 -0.61
N ARG A 24 5.14 -7.56 -1.02
CA ARG A 24 5.59 -8.33 -2.18
C ARG A 24 5.48 -9.84 -1.94
N LEU A 25 5.90 -10.32 -0.77
CA LEU A 25 5.80 -11.74 -0.41
C LEU A 25 4.35 -12.23 -0.39
N LEU A 26 3.42 -11.37 0.03
CA LEU A 26 1.98 -11.65 0.05
C LEU A 26 1.28 -11.36 -1.28
N CYS A 27 2.03 -10.97 -2.32
CA CYS A 27 1.51 -10.68 -3.66
C CYS A 27 0.30 -9.73 -3.66
N THR A 28 0.30 -8.69 -2.83
CA THR A 28 -0.84 -7.75 -2.72
C THR A 28 -1.03 -6.87 -3.96
N GLY A 29 0.01 -6.77 -4.80
CA GLY A 29 0.03 -5.89 -5.97
C GLY A 29 -0.05 -4.40 -5.61
N LEU A 30 0.44 -4.01 -4.42
CA LEU A 30 0.52 -2.60 -4.01
C LEU A 30 1.88 -2.01 -4.37
N GLU A 31 1.85 -0.96 -5.18
CA GLU A 31 3.03 -0.12 -5.46
C GLU A 31 3.48 0.62 -4.20
N PRO A 32 4.77 1.00 -4.08
CA PRO A 32 5.30 1.69 -2.90
C PRO A 32 4.50 2.93 -2.52
N GLU A 33 4.04 3.72 -3.50
CA GLU A 33 3.22 4.91 -3.25
C GLU A 33 1.84 4.54 -2.68
N THR A 34 1.20 3.50 -3.23
CA THR A 34 -0.11 3.03 -2.75
C THR A 34 0.00 2.46 -1.33
N LEU A 35 1.06 1.67 -1.05
CA LEU A 35 1.32 1.14 0.28
C LEU A 35 1.54 2.27 1.30
N ALA A 36 2.29 3.31 0.93
CA ALA A 36 2.52 4.47 1.80
C ALA A 36 1.21 5.21 2.11
N ILE A 37 0.29 5.33 1.15
CA ILE A 37 -1.05 5.87 1.38
C ILE A 37 -1.82 4.98 2.36
N CYS A 38 -1.80 3.66 2.16
CA CYS A 38 -2.49 2.73 3.05
C CYS A 38 -2.00 2.82 4.49
N VAL A 39 -0.68 2.92 4.69
CA VAL A 39 -0.08 3.10 6.03
C VAL A 39 -0.62 4.37 6.69
N ARG A 40 -0.62 5.52 6.00
CA ARG A 40 -1.14 6.78 6.55
C ARG A 40 -2.63 6.71 6.89
N LEU A 41 -3.42 6.02 6.07
CA LEU A 41 -4.86 5.83 6.34
C LEU A 41 -5.06 4.97 7.60
N CYS A 42 -4.32 3.87 7.74
CA CYS A 42 -4.36 3.04 8.95
C CYS A 42 -3.89 3.82 10.19
N GLU A 43 -2.83 4.61 10.09
CA GLU A 43 -2.37 5.50 11.17
C GLU A 43 -3.41 6.56 11.57
N SER A 44 -4.26 6.95 10.62
CA SER A 44 -5.39 7.87 10.86
C SER A 44 -6.63 7.18 11.46
N GLY A 45 -6.55 5.87 11.73
CA GLY A 45 -7.63 5.08 12.33
C GLY A 45 -8.59 4.43 11.33
N VAL A 46 -8.27 4.43 10.02
CA VAL A 46 -9.07 3.72 9.03
C VAL A 46 -8.94 2.21 9.25
N ASN A 47 -10.06 1.50 9.21
CA ASN A 47 -10.08 0.05 9.34
C ASN A 47 -9.40 -0.62 8.12
N PRO A 48 -8.39 -1.49 8.32
CA PRO A 48 -7.62 -2.09 7.23
C PRO A 48 -8.43 -3.08 6.38
N GLU A 49 -9.40 -3.79 6.96
CA GLU A 49 -10.26 -4.71 6.21
C GLU A 49 -11.16 -3.97 5.20
N LEU A 50 -11.77 -2.87 5.63
CA LEU A 50 -12.58 -2.00 4.77
C LEU A 50 -11.72 -1.31 3.71
N LEU A 51 -10.53 -0.83 4.09
CA LEU A 51 -9.60 -0.23 3.14
C LEU A 51 -9.20 -1.23 2.04
N ALA A 52 -8.89 -2.47 2.40
CA ALA A 52 -8.58 -3.53 1.44
C ALA A 52 -9.75 -3.80 0.49
N LYS A 53 -10.99 -3.78 0.99
CA LYS A 53 -12.19 -3.92 0.16
C LYS A 53 -12.31 -2.79 -0.87
N VAL A 54 -12.19 -1.54 -0.43
CA VAL A 54 -12.27 -0.36 -1.31
C VAL A 54 -11.17 -0.39 -2.37
N ILE A 55 -9.93 -0.75 -2.02
CA ILE A 55 -8.82 -0.84 -2.98
C ILE A 55 -9.10 -1.90 -4.05
N LYS A 56 -9.66 -3.06 -3.68
CA LYS A 56 -10.02 -4.11 -4.62
C LYS A 56 -11.13 -3.66 -5.57
N GLU A 57 -12.16 -3.01 -5.04
CA GLU A 57 -13.27 -2.45 -5.83
C GLU A 57 -12.75 -1.42 -6.84
N LEU A 58 -11.96 -0.44 -6.40
CA LEU A 58 -11.37 0.58 -7.29
C LEU A 58 -10.49 -0.02 -8.39
N LYS A 59 -9.65 -1.02 -8.06
CA LYS A 59 -8.83 -1.71 -9.07
C LYS A 59 -9.70 -2.42 -10.11
N SER A 60 -10.77 -3.09 -9.67
CA SER A 60 -11.72 -3.77 -10.56
C SER A 60 -12.47 -2.78 -11.46
N GLU A 61 -12.89 -1.63 -10.92
CA GLU A 61 -13.56 -0.58 -11.68
C GLU A 61 -12.64 0.03 -12.74
N ILE A 62 -11.38 0.32 -12.38
CA ILE A 62 -10.38 0.84 -13.32
C ILE A 62 -10.14 -0.16 -14.44
N GLN A 63 -9.93 -1.45 -14.13
CA GLN A 63 -9.74 -2.50 -15.14
C GLN A 63 -10.94 -2.60 -16.10
N SER A 64 -12.15 -2.52 -15.55
CA SER A 64 -13.39 -2.53 -16.35
C SER A 64 -13.50 -1.29 -17.23
N ALA A 65 -13.08 -0.12 -16.74
CA ALA A 65 -13.12 1.15 -17.46
C ALA A 65 -12.01 1.27 -18.53
N THR A 66 -10.87 0.62 -18.34
CA THR A 66 -9.74 0.66 -19.29
C THR A 66 -9.85 -0.35 -20.43
N GLY A 67 -10.90 -1.20 -20.44
CA GLY A 67 -11.24 -2.01 -21.61
C GLY A 67 -10.18 -3.02 -22.03
N GLU A 68 -9.38 -3.55 -21.08
CA GLU A 68 -8.59 -4.76 -21.34
C GLU A 68 -9.53 -5.96 -21.24
N THR A 69 -10.22 -6.24 -22.34
CA THR A 69 -10.81 -7.56 -22.60
C THR A 69 -9.67 -8.57 -22.57
N MET A 70 -9.54 -9.30 -21.46
CA MET A 70 -8.78 -10.55 -21.47
C MET A 70 -9.58 -11.51 -22.35
N ASP A 71 -9.06 -11.71 -23.56
CA ASP A 71 -9.34 -12.83 -24.44
C ASP A 71 -9.26 -14.13 -23.63
N GLU A 72 -10.42 -14.74 -23.37
CA GLU A 72 -10.50 -16.11 -22.88
C GLU A 72 -10.09 -17.04 -24.03
N THR A 73 -8.86 -17.56 -23.98
CA THR A 73 -8.47 -18.80 -24.68
C THR A 73 -8.00 -19.86 -23.71
#